data_AF-A0A6P1D585-F1
#
_entry.id   AF-A0A6P1D585-F1
#
_cell.length_a   1.000
_cell.length_b   1.000
_cell.length_c   1.000
_cell.angle_alpha   90.00
_cell.angle_beta   90.00
_cell.angle_gamma   90.00
#
_symmetry.space_group_name_H-M   'P 1'
#
loop_
_entity.id
_entity.type
_entity.pdbx_description
1 polymer ?
#
loop_
_entity_poly.entity_id
_entity_poly.type
_entity_poly.pdbx_seq_one_letter_code
_entity_poly.pdbx_strand_id
1 'polypeptide(L)' 'MSKVAVSTELPIAAEDACRLAQKPEMFAFVLRPIIRMTGLNLPNRLEAGASGSARMWILGIIPAWTHHLTVVRLEPTE' A
#
# COMPACT_ATOMS: atom_id res chain seq x y z
N MET A 1 -5.54 7.30 -20.87
CA MET A 1 -5.23 6.82 -19.51
C MET A 1 -4.40 5.55 -19.62
N SER A 2 -3.27 5.47 -18.91
CA SER A 2 -2.51 4.22 -18.81
C SER A 2 -2.82 3.56 -17.47
N LYS A 3 -3.26 2.30 -17.49
CA LYS A 3 -3.45 1.46 -16.30
C LYS A 3 -2.52 0.26 -16.46
N VAL A 4 -1.65 0.07 -15.47
CA VAL A 4 -0.80 -1.13 -15.39
C VAL A 4 -1.38 -2.02 -14.30
N ALA A 5 -1.66 -3.27 -14.65
CA ALA A 5 -2.10 -4.30 -13.72
C ALA A 5 -1.05 -5.42 -13.68
N VAL A 6 -0.63 -5.80 -12.48
CA VAL A 6 0.33 -6.88 -12.24
C VAL A 6 -0.29 -7.84 -11.25
N SER A 7 -0.30 -9.12 -11.57
CA SER A 7 -0.75 -10.20 -10.69
C SER A 7 0.40 -11.18 -10.47
N THR A 8 0.42 -11.80 -9.29
CA THR A 8 1.35 -12.87 -8.94
C THR A 8 0.62 -13.92 -8.13
N GLU A 9 0.97 -15.18 -8.32
CA GLU A 9 0.50 -16.25 -7.44
C GLU A 9 1.26 -16.18 -6.11
N LEU A 10 0.55 -16.43 -5.01
CA LEU A 10 1.14 -16.53 -3.68
C LEU A 10 0.92 -17.95 -3.16
N PRO A 11 1.94 -18.60 -2.58
CA PRO A 11 1.80 -19.95 -2.02
C PRO A 11 1.15 -19.93 -0.63
N ILE A 12 0.05 -19.18 -0.47
CA ILE A 12 -0.73 -19.05 0.77
C ILE A 12 -2.22 -19.02 0.44
N ALA A 13 -3.07 -19.29 1.44
CA ALA A 13 -4.52 -19.20 1.27
C ALA A 13 -4.96 -17.75 0.97
N ALA A 14 -6.02 -17.58 0.18
CA ALA A 14 -6.53 -16.28 -0.22
C ALA A 14 -6.98 -15.44 0.98
N GLU A 15 -7.55 -16.08 2.00
CA GLU A 15 -7.98 -15.44 3.24
C GLU A 15 -6.79 -14.88 4.04
N ASP A 16 -5.66 -15.60 4.03
CA ASP A 16 -4.43 -15.16 4.69
C ASP A 16 -3.78 -14.01 3.91
N ALA A 17 -3.76 -14.09 2.57
CA ALA A 17 -3.30 -13.01 1.71
C ALA A 17 -4.12 -11.72 1.93
N CYS A 18 -5.46 -11.83 1.96
CA CYS A 18 -6.34 -10.70 2.21
C CYS A 18 -6.13 -10.11 3.62
N ARG A 19 -5.99 -10.95 4.65
CA ARG A 19 -5.70 -10.49 6.02
C ARG A 19 -4.35 -9.78 6.11
N LEU A 20 -3.35 -10.21 5.35
CA LEU A 20 -2.06 -9.54 5.26
C LEU A 20 -2.18 -8.21 4.51
N ALA A 21 -2.93 -8.14 3.41
CA ALA A 21 -3.14 -6.92 2.64
C ALA A 21 -3.83 -5.81 3.46
N GLN A 22 -4.65 -6.16 4.45
CA GLN A 22 -5.30 -5.22 5.37
C GLN A 22 -4.35 -4.57 6.40
N LYS A 23 -3.11 -5.06 6.52
CA LYS A 23 -2.12 -4.55 7.47
C LYS A 23 -1.32 -3.39 6.86
N PRO A 24 -1.27 -2.22 7.51
CA PRO A 24 -0.44 -1.10 7.04
C PRO A 24 1.04 -1.45 6.86
N GLU A 25 1.57 -2.35 7.69
CA GLU A 25 2.96 -2.81 7.62
C GLU A 25 3.24 -3.61 6.35
N MET A 26 2.26 -4.39 5.88
CA MET A 26 2.37 -5.13 4.62
C MET A 26 2.45 -4.16 3.44
N PHE A 27 1.59 -3.14 3.43
CA PHE A 27 1.62 -2.10 2.40
C PHE A 27 2.98 -1.37 2.37
N ALA A 28 3.50 -0.98 3.54
CA ALA A 28 4.81 -0.36 3.65
C ALA A 28 5.93 -1.29 3.18
N PHE A 29 5.85 -2.59 3.50
CA PHE A 29 6.83 -3.60 3.09
C PHE A 29 6.87 -3.76 1.56
N VAL A 30 5.72 -3.94 0.91
CA VAL A 30 5.62 -4.14 -0.55
C VAL A 30 6.11 -2.91 -1.32
N LEU A 31 5.85 -1.71 -0.82
CA LEU A 31 6.27 -0.47 -1.49
C LEU A 31 7.71 -0.07 -1.20
N ARG A 32 8.33 -0.60 -0.15
CA ARG A 32 9.70 -0.25 0.28
C ARG A 32 10.76 -0.28 -0.84
N PRO A 33 10.75 -1.23 -1.81
CA PRO A 33 11.74 -1.26 -2.88
C PRO A 33 11.62 -0.07 -3.86
N ILE A 34 10.41 0.49 -4.00
CA ILE A 34 10.10 1.51 -4.99
C ILE A 34 10.08 2.90 -4.32
N ILE A 35 9.63 2.96 -3.07
CA ILE A 35 9.29 4.20 -2.38
C ILE A 35 9.76 4.13 -0.93
N ARG A 36 10.61 5.09 -0.51
CA ARG A 36 10.79 5.38 0.92
C ARG A 36 9.70 6.32 1.37
N MET A 37 8.71 5.78 2.08
CA MET A 37 7.60 6.53 2.67
C MET A 37 8.00 6.96 4.08
N THR A 38 8.15 8.26 4.32
CA THR A 38 8.35 8.82 5.67
C THR A 38 7.06 9.50 6.15
N GLY A 39 6.72 9.32 7.42
CA GLY A 39 5.53 9.94 8.01
C GLY A 39 4.22 9.35 7.50
N LEU A 40 4.22 8.07 7.12
CA LEU A 40 3.00 7.36 6.71
C LEU A 40 2.05 7.27 7.91
N ASN A 41 1.01 8.10 7.89
CA ASN A 41 -0.05 8.07 8.89
C ASN A 41 -1.23 7.32 8.28
N LEU A 42 -1.20 5.99 8.36
CA LEU A 42 -2.32 5.13 8.00
C LEU A 42 -3.04 4.69 9.28
N PRO A 43 -4.37 4.52 9.22
CA PRO A 43 -5.10 3.88 10.30
C PRO A 43 -4.59 2.46 10.54
N ASN A 44 -4.72 1.96 11.78
CA ASN A 44 -4.24 0.63 12.19
C ASN A 44 -4.84 -0.54 11.38
N ARG A 45 -5.92 -0.28 10.62
CA ARG A 45 -6.55 -1.23 9.72
C ARG A 45 -6.93 -0.53 8.42
N LEU A 46 -6.59 -1.15 7.29
CA LEU A 46 -6.97 -0.69 5.96
C LEU A 46 -8.36 -1.22 5.61
N GLU A 47 -9.36 -0.34 5.69
CA GLU A 47 -10.74 -0.59 5.26
C GLU A 47 -11.10 0.36 4.11
N ALA A 48 -12.16 0.06 3.35
CA ALA A 48 -12.61 0.96 2.29
C ALA A 48 -12.91 2.36 2.86
N GLY A 49 -12.38 3.40 2.21
CA GLY A 49 -12.45 4.79 2.68
C GLY A 49 -11.30 5.20 3.61
N ALA A 50 -10.44 4.28 4.06
CA ALA A 50 -9.23 4.64 4.79
C ALA A 50 -8.35 5.54 3.91
N SER A 51 -7.87 6.64 4.48
CA SER A 51 -6.94 7.53 3.81
C SER A 51 -5.70 7.76 4.65
N GLY A 52 -4.58 7.98 3.98
CA GLY A 52 -3.30 8.28 4.59
C GLY A 52 -2.48 9.19 3.71
N SER A 53 -1.56 9.92 4.33
CA SER A 53 -0.60 10.75 3.62
C SER A 53 0.80 10.25 3.88
N ALA A 54 1.65 10.31 2.87
CA ALA A 54 3.05 9.95 3.01
C ALA A 54 3.94 10.84 2.15
N ARG A 55 5.10 11.19 2.69
CA ARG A 55 6.13 11.89 1.93
C ARG A 55 7.00 10.85 1.22
N MET A 56 7.06 10.95 -0.10
CA MET A 56 7.89 10.09 -0.93
C MET A 56 9.26 10.71 -1.17
N TRP A 57 10.27 9.86 -1.06
CA TRP A 57 11.65 10.20 -1.37
C TRP A 57 12.17 9.31 -2.48
N ILE A 58 12.68 9.90 -3.57
CA ILE A 58 13.37 9.17 -4.63
C ILE A 58 14.72 8.73 -4.09
N LEU A 59 14.99 7.42 -4.20
CA LEU A 59 16.19 6.75 -3.67
C LEU A 59 16.44 7.01 -2.16
N GLY A 60 15.43 7.51 -1.44
CA GLY A 60 15.55 7.87 -0.02
C GLY A 60 16.31 9.16 0.28
N ILE A 61 16.66 9.97 -0.73
CA ILE A 61 17.54 11.14 -0.57
C ILE A 61 16.88 12.42 -1.07
N ILE A 62 16.13 12.36 -2.17
CA ILE A 62 15.52 13.55 -2.78
C ILE A 62 14.03 13.59 -2.43
N PRO A 63 13.54 14.64 -1.74
CA PRO A 63 12.12 14.77 -1.42
C PRO A 63 11.37 15.01 -2.73
N ALA A 64 10.53 14.07 -3.13
CA ALA A 64 9.89 14.10 -4.43
C ALA A 64 8.53 14.80 -4.36
N TRP A 65 7.64 14.33 -3.48
CA TRP A 65 6.27 14.84 -3.35
C TRP A 65 5.54 14.20 -2.14
N THR A 66 4.41 14.77 -1.71
CA THR A 66 3.49 14.14 -0.74
C THR A 66 2.36 13.45 -1.49
N HIS A 67 2.15 12.15 -1.23
CA HIS A 67 0.98 11.43 -1.73
C HIS A 67 -0.13 11.38 -0.71
N HIS A 68 -1.34 11.56 -1.20
CA HIS A 68 -2.56 11.17 -0.54
C HIS A 68 -3.02 9.84 -1.14
N LEU A 69 -3.14 8.82 -0.29
CA LEU A 69 -3.55 7.49 -0.66
C LEU A 69 -4.92 7.24 -0.03
N THR A 70 -5.86 6.75 -0.82
CA THR A 70 -7.19 6.37 -0.35
C THR A 70 -7.46 4.94 -0.78
N VAL A 71 -7.87 4.12 0.18
CA VAL A 71 -8.37 2.77 -0.09
C VAL A 71 -9.75 2.92 -0.71
N VAL A 72 -9.85 2.72 -2.03
CA VAL A 72 -11.11 2.88 -2.76
C VAL A 72 -12.01 1.67 -2.57
N ARG A 73 -11.44 0.47 -2.56
CA ARG A 73 -12.17 -0.79 -2.43
C ARG A 73 -11.27 -1.86 -1.82
N LEU A 74 -11.87 -2.74 -1.03
CA LEU A 74 -11.31 -4.00 -0.57
C LEU A 74 -12.41 -5.05 -0.73
N GLU A 75 -12.17 -6.12 -1.47
CA GLU A 75 -13.06 -7.27 -1.46
C GLU A 75 -12.52 -8.33 -0.50
N PRO A 76 -13.39 -9.24 0.00
CA PRO A 76 -12.98 -10.24 0.99
C PRO A 76 -11.89 -11.19 0.50
N THR A 77 -11.73 -11.30 -0.82
CA THR A 77 -10.80 -12.22 -1.48
C THR A 77 -10.03 -11.58 -2.64
N GLU A 78 -10.31 -10.33 -3.03
CA GLU A 78 -9.67 -9.60 -4.14
C GLU A 78 -9.53 -8.08 -3.89
#